data_AF-A0A1Y1SXH8-F1
#
_entry.id   AF-A0A1Y1SXH8-F1
#
_cell.length_a   1.000
_cell.length_b   1.000
_cell.length_c   1.000
_cell.angle_alpha   90.00
_cell.angle_beta   90.00
_cell.angle_gamma   90.00
#
_symmetry.space_group_name_H-M   'P 1'
#
loop_
_entity.id
_entity.type
_entity.pdbx_description
1 polymer ?
#
loop_
_entity_poly.entity_id
_entity_poly.type
_entity_poly.pdbx_seq_one_letter_code
_entity_poly.pdbx_strand_id
1 'polypeptide(L)'
;MKFLKFFTSFILFLIILSCVSNNDKDCIICNDSNLSFRTNFQQEEKQLVLIEKGSAEYNTLKHYINNLDKLDQKENLNTYPFYAITGENLKILINPNRIDIDYKNANNERIKLSKEISTDEFLNFNYLSQTGMEIFDFGNIYGKGNFRKAKYIECGIFRQEIDYKYKVGKWKFWDLKRNLIAEGEFEIDSALAIGRGGCDYMVKMSKVKGDKWIFYDENGKEIKGTIEQIYNIENAKY
;
A
#
# COMPACT_ATOMS: atom_id res chain seq x y z
N MET A 1 32.53 30.24 -58.02
CA MET A 1 32.46 29.95 -56.57
C MET A 1 31.03 30.16 -56.04
N LYS A 2 30.09 29.25 -56.33
CA LYS A 2 28.72 29.28 -55.78
C LYS A 2 28.11 27.87 -55.78
N PHE A 3 28.68 26.93 -55.02
CA PHE A 3 28.08 25.59 -54.87
C PHE A 3 28.31 24.91 -53.51
N LEU A 4 28.75 25.65 -52.48
CA LEU A 4 29.15 25.05 -51.20
C LEU A 4 28.42 25.62 -49.97
N LYS A 5 27.15 26.03 -50.11
CA LYS A 5 26.35 26.53 -48.97
C LYS A 5 24.99 25.84 -48.77
N PHE A 6 24.65 24.83 -49.58
CA PHE A 6 23.32 24.22 -49.52
C PHE A 6 23.23 22.88 -48.78
N PHE A 7 24.37 22.29 -48.37
CA PHE A 7 24.37 20.94 -47.78
C PHE A 7 24.47 20.88 -46.26
N THR A 8 24.73 21.99 -45.57
CA THR A 8 24.91 21.97 -44.10
C THR A 8 23.63 22.29 -43.31
N SER A 9 22.52 22.68 -43.96
CA SER A 9 21.26 22.95 -43.26
C SER A 9 20.29 21.76 -43.22
N PHE A 10 20.55 20.68 -43.98
CA PHE A 10 19.64 19.53 -44.05
C PHE A 10 19.98 18.41 -43.05
N ILE A 11 21.21 18.39 -42.52
CA ILE A 11 21.65 17.37 -41.55
C ILE A 11 21.29 17.77 -40.11
N LEU A 12 21.08 19.06 -39.83
CA LEU A 12 20.71 19.52 -38.48
C LEU A 12 19.20 19.38 -38.18
N PHE A 13 18.37 19.08 -39.19
CA PHE A 13 16.92 18.88 -39.00
C PHE A 13 16.53 17.41 -38.78
N LEU A 14 17.47 16.47 -38.90
CA LEU A 14 17.23 15.03 -38.75
C LEU A 14 17.61 14.47 -37.36
N ILE A 15 18.13 15.28 -36.44
CA ILE A 15 18.54 14.84 -35.09
C ILE A 15 17.49 15.20 -34.02
N ILE A 16 16.42 15.95 -34.35
CA ILE A 16 15.40 16.39 -33.37
C ILE A 16 14.06 15.61 -33.51
N LEU A 17 14.00 14.54 -34.30
CA LEU A 17 12.76 13.76 -34.52
C LEU A 17 12.80 12.31 -34.03
N SER A 18 13.87 11.92 -33.33
CA SER A 18 13.95 10.64 -32.61
C SER A 18 13.77 10.78 -31.10
N CYS A 19 13.08 11.82 -30.62
CA CYS A 19 12.24 11.65 -29.45
C CYS A 19 11.01 10.88 -29.90
N VAL A 20 11.16 9.56 -30.06
CA VAL A 20 10.03 8.65 -29.97
C VAL A 20 9.40 8.97 -28.63
N SER A 21 8.26 9.65 -28.67
CA SER A 21 7.40 9.77 -27.52
C SER A 21 7.16 8.35 -27.04
N ASN A 22 7.81 7.96 -25.94
CA ASN A 22 7.39 6.79 -25.20
C ASN A 22 5.91 7.04 -24.93
N ASN A 23 5.07 6.35 -25.67
CA ASN A 23 3.64 6.37 -25.45
C ASN A 23 3.49 5.82 -24.03
N ASP A 24 3.26 6.69 -23.05
CA ASP A 24 2.84 6.35 -21.68
C ASP A 24 1.52 5.54 -21.64
N LYS A 25 1.04 5.04 -22.80
CA LYS A 25 -0.21 4.30 -22.95
C LYS A 25 -0.07 2.79 -22.73
N ASP A 26 1.13 2.22 -22.87
CA ASP A 26 1.37 0.78 -22.72
C ASP A 26 2.33 0.45 -21.56
N CYS A 27 2.25 1.20 -20.45
CA CYS A 27 2.96 0.85 -19.22
C CYS A 27 2.14 -0.16 -18.38
N ILE A 28 2.82 -1.17 -17.80
CA ILE A 28 2.24 -2.03 -16.77
C ILE A 28 2.14 -1.25 -15.45
N ILE A 29 3.21 -0.52 -15.11
CA ILE A 29 3.24 0.43 -14.00
C ILE A 29 3.33 1.84 -14.57
N CYS A 30 2.26 2.62 -14.43
CA CYS A 30 2.16 3.99 -14.93
C CYS A 30 2.40 5.01 -13.81
N ASN A 31 2.89 6.21 -14.15
CA ASN A 31 3.39 7.24 -13.21
C ASN A 31 2.43 7.62 -12.07
N ASP A 32 1.13 7.51 -12.33
CA ASP A 32 0.03 7.84 -11.43
C ASP A 32 -0.48 6.64 -10.63
N SER A 33 0.13 5.46 -10.78
CA SER A 33 -0.26 4.25 -10.07
C SER A 33 0.13 4.33 -8.60
N ASN A 34 -0.87 4.29 -7.73
CA ASN A 34 -0.69 4.07 -6.30
C ASN A 34 -0.30 2.59 -6.09
N LEU A 35 0.91 2.30 -5.60
CA LEU A 35 1.39 0.92 -5.37
C LEU A 35 1.58 0.58 -3.90
N SER A 36 1.21 -0.64 -3.52
CA SER A 36 1.38 -1.16 -2.17
C SER A 36 1.97 -2.55 -2.22
N PHE A 37 2.85 -2.86 -1.28
CA PHE A 37 3.60 -4.10 -1.19
C PHE A 37 3.21 -4.87 0.07
N ARG A 38 3.04 -6.18 -0.06
CA ARG A 38 2.81 -7.12 1.04
C ARG A 38 3.77 -8.30 0.93
N THR A 39 4.26 -8.73 2.08
CA THR A 39 4.89 -10.02 2.28
C THR A 39 3.83 -11.00 2.77
N ASN A 40 3.89 -12.25 2.32
CA ASN A 40 3.05 -13.34 2.84
C ASN A 40 3.81 -14.22 3.84
N PHE A 41 4.84 -13.68 4.51
CA PHE A 41 5.48 -14.39 5.62
C PHE A 41 4.52 -14.41 6.82
N GLN A 42 4.24 -15.61 7.35
CA GLN A 42 3.28 -15.87 8.43
C GLN A 42 3.47 -15.04 9.71
N GLN A 43 4.59 -14.32 9.86
CA GLN A 43 4.89 -13.48 11.02
C GLN A 43 4.51 -12.00 10.84
N GLU A 44 4.13 -11.56 9.64
CA GLU A 44 3.86 -10.15 9.28
C GLU A 44 2.42 -9.91 8.81
N GLU A 45 1.47 -10.78 9.20
CA GLU A 45 0.09 -10.69 8.75
C GLU A 45 -0.47 -9.27 8.94
N LYS A 46 -0.94 -8.65 7.86
CA LYS A 46 -1.57 -7.31 7.77
C LYS A 46 -0.64 -6.09 7.78
N GLN A 47 0.68 -6.25 7.73
CA GLN A 47 1.56 -5.13 7.40
C GLN A 47 1.55 -4.87 5.88
N LEU A 48 1.14 -3.66 5.53
CA LEU A 48 1.11 -3.17 4.16
C LEU A 48 2.16 -2.07 4.05
N VAL A 49 3.01 -2.14 3.03
CA VAL A 49 4.01 -1.12 2.77
C VAL A 49 3.52 -0.26 1.62
N LEU A 50 3.36 1.05 1.84
CA LEU A 50 3.09 1.97 0.73
C LEU A 50 4.39 2.25 -0.02
N ILE A 51 4.39 2.00 -1.33
CA ILE A 51 5.47 2.42 -2.23
C ILE A 51 5.09 3.82 -2.72
N GLU A 52 5.82 4.83 -2.21
CA GLU A 52 5.54 6.24 -2.51
C GLU A 52 5.83 6.57 -3.98
N LYS A 53 4.91 7.29 -4.63
CA LYS A 53 5.07 7.70 -6.03
C LYS A 53 6.33 8.53 -6.21
N GLY A 54 7.12 8.18 -7.22
CA GLY A 54 8.37 8.88 -7.54
C GLY A 54 9.53 8.59 -6.58
N SER A 55 9.34 7.74 -5.56
CA SER A 55 10.45 7.28 -4.73
C SER A 55 11.45 6.45 -5.55
N ALA A 56 12.66 6.25 -5.01
CA ALA A 56 13.68 5.44 -5.68
C ALA A 56 13.20 4.00 -5.91
N GLU A 57 12.49 3.43 -4.94
CA GLU A 57 11.88 2.09 -4.98
C GLU A 57 10.81 2.00 -6.06
N TYR A 58 9.92 3.00 -6.10
CA TYR A 58 8.88 3.08 -7.11
C TYR A 58 9.49 3.09 -8.51
N ASN A 59 10.47 3.95 -8.75
CA ASN A 59 11.11 4.09 -10.05
C ASN A 59 11.88 2.83 -10.45
N THR A 60 12.56 2.18 -9.49
CA THR A 60 13.27 0.92 -9.69
C THR A 60 12.30 -0.19 -10.07
N LEU A 61 11.21 -0.36 -9.30
CA LEU A 61 10.17 -1.34 -9.58
C LEU A 61 9.51 -1.09 -10.93
N LYS A 62 9.11 0.17 -11.20
CA LYS A 62 8.50 0.59 -12.46
C LYS A 62 9.41 0.25 -13.63
N HIS A 63 10.69 0.62 -13.54
CA HIS A 63 11.66 0.35 -14.60
C HIS A 63 11.79 -1.15 -14.84
N TYR A 64 11.99 -1.94 -13.79
CA TYR A 64 12.12 -3.39 -13.93
C TYR A 64 10.87 -4.02 -14.57
N ILE A 65 9.67 -3.75 -14.03
CA ILE A 65 8.43 -4.38 -14.50
C ILE A 65 8.09 -4.01 -15.94
N ASN A 66 8.25 -2.73 -16.32
CA ASN A 66 7.95 -2.28 -17.67
C ASN A 66 8.98 -2.73 -18.72
N ASN A 67 10.14 -3.24 -18.31
CA ASN A 67 11.18 -3.75 -19.21
C ASN A 67 11.35 -5.27 -19.12
N LEU A 68 10.37 -5.97 -18.52
CA LEU A 68 10.37 -7.43 -18.49
C LEU A 68 10.25 -8.00 -19.92
N ASP A 69 11.19 -8.87 -20.28
CA ASP A 69 11.16 -9.66 -21.49
C ASP A 69 10.46 -11.01 -21.27
N LYS A 70 10.11 -11.70 -22.37
CA LYS A 70 9.60 -13.08 -22.37
C LYS A 70 8.34 -13.28 -21.51
N LEU A 71 7.40 -12.35 -21.62
CA LEU A 71 6.11 -12.42 -20.94
C LEU A 71 5.15 -13.32 -21.72
N ASP A 72 4.70 -14.39 -21.07
CA ASP A 72 3.67 -15.27 -21.60
C ASP A 72 2.27 -14.77 -21.20
N GLN A 73 1.37 -14.62 -22.17
CA GLN A 73 -0.04 -14.37 -21.86
C GLN A 73 -0.69 -15.62 -21.26
N LYS A 74 -1.45 -15.46 -20.17
CA LYS A 74 -2.15 -16.56 -19.49
C LYS A 74 -3.65 -16.27 -19.39
N GLU A 75 -4.48 -17.29 -19.45
CA GLU A 75 -5.93 -17.12 -19.20
C GLU A 75 -6.23 -16.88 -17.72
N ASN A 76 -5.50 -17.56 -16.83
CA ASN A 76 -5.69 -17.51 -15.40
C ASN A 76 -4.35 -17.51 -14.64
N LEU A 77 -4.35 -16.81 -13.51
CA LEU A 77 -3.23 -16.76 -12.58
C LEU A 77 -3.73 -17.36 -11.27
N ASN A 78 -3.20 -18.53 -10.89
CA ASN A 78 -3.53 -19.19 -9.64
C ASN A 78 -2.26 -19.42 -8.85
N THR A 79 -1.89 -18.39 -8.09
CA THR A 79 -0.58 -18.31 -7.47
C THR A 79 -0.73 -17.80 -6.06
N TYR A 80 -0.15 -18.52 -5.11
CA TYR A 80 0.06 -18.00 -3.76
C TYR A 80 1.43 -17.31 -3.75
N PRO A 81 1.49 -15.97 -3.69
CA PRO A 81 2.75 -15.25 -3.80
C PRO A 81 3.52 -15.24 -2.48
N PHE A 82 4.85 -15.11 -2.56
CA PHE A 82 5.66 -14.61 -1.44
C PHE A 82 5.54 -13.09 -1.31
N TYR A 83 5.57 -12.37 -2.43
CA TYR A 83 5.34 -10.92 -2.48
C TYR A 83 4.17 -10.56 -3.37
N ALA A 84 3.32 -9.66 -2.88
CA ALA A 84 2.22 -9.10 -3.65
C ALA A 84 2.38 -7.59 -3.76
N ILE A 85 2.40 -7.07 -4.98
CA ILE A 85 2.31 -5.64 -5.25
C ILE A 85 0.96 -5.36 -5.88
N THR A 86 0.22 -4.41 -5.32
CA THR A 86 -1.14 -4.08 -5.78
C THR A 86 -1.30 -2.59 -6.01
N GLY A 87 -2.09 -2.26 -7.03
CA GLY A 87 -2.62 -0.93 -7.33
C GLY A 87 -4.06 -1.05 -7.86
N GLU A 88 -4.69 0.08 -8.17
CA GLU A 88 -6.11 0.13 -8.56
C GLU A 88 -6.46 -0.79 -9.73
N ASN A 89 -5.57 -0.89 -10.72
CA ASN A 89 -5.74 -1.72 -11.91
C ASN A 89 -4.53 -2.64 -12.15
N LEU A 90 -3.82 -3.01 -11.09
CA LEU A 90 -2.58 -3.77 -11.17
C LEU A 90 -2.45 -4.73 -9.99
N LYS A 91 -2.05 -5.96 -10.28
CA LYS A 91 -1.63 -6.95 -9.31
C LYS A 91 -0.42 -7.70 -9.85
N ILE A 92 0.69 -7.64 -9.12
CA ILE A 92 1.92 -8.37 -9.41
C ILE A 92 2.14 -9.36 -8.28
N LEU A 93 2.32 -10.63 -8.61
CA LEU A 93 2.53 -11.74 -7.70
C LEU A 93 3.90 -12.34 -7.96
N ILE A 94 4.76 -12.36 -6.96
CA ILE A 94 6.16 -12.74 -7.11
C ILE A 94 6.44 -13.93 -6.20
N ASN A 95 7.07 -14.95 -6.78
CA ASN A 95 7.59 -16.15 -6.13
C ASN A 95 9.06 -16.37 -6.52
N PRO A 96 9.78 -17.28 -5.82
CA PRO A 96 11.18 -17.58 -6.12
C PRO A 96 11.50 -17.94 -7.58
N ASN A 97 10.51 -18.41 -8.34
CA ASN A 97 10.69 -18.88 -9.71
C ASN A 97 9.75 -18.22 -10.74
N ARG A 98 8.89 -17.29 -10.33
CA ARG A 98 7.90 -16.70 -11.24
C ARG A 98 7.41 -15.33 -10.81
N ILE A 99 7.13 -14.48 -11.80
CA ILE A 99 6.34 -13.26 -11.67
C ILE A 99 5.07 -13.40 -12.50
N ASP A 100 3.92 -13.21 -11.86
CA ASP A 100 2.62 -13.11 -12.52
C ASP A 100 2.10 -11.67 -12.43
N ILE A 101 1.54 -11.15 -13.52
CA ILE A 101 1.07 -9.77 -13.64
C ILE A 101 -0.37 -9.80 -14.16
N ASP A 102 -1.30 -9.17 -13.44
CA ASP A 102 -2.68 -8.93 -13.84
C ASP A 102 -2.90 -7.42 -13.85
N TYR A 103 -3.17 -6.83 -15.01
CA TYR A 103 -3.39 -5.39 -15.11
C TYR A 103 -4.42 -5.05 -16.18
N LYS A 104 -4.91 -3.81 -16.15
CA LYS A 104 -5.72 -3.27 -17.26
C LYS A 104 -4.89 -2.31 -18.09
N ASN A 105 -4.93 -2.49 -19.41
CA ASN A 105 -4.28 -1.57 -20.35
C ASN A 105 -5.08 -0.27 -20.52
N ALA A 106 -4.58 0.64 -21.37
CA ALA A 106 -5.25 1.90 -21.70
C ALA A 106 -6.65 1.74 -22.31
N ASN A 107 -6.97 0.58 -22.88
CA ASN A 107 -8.30 0.25 -23.42
C ASN A 107 -9.22 -0.38 -22.37
N ASN A 108 -8.81 -0.43 -21.09
CA ASN A 108 -9.52 -1.10 -19.99
C ASN A 108 -9.68 -2.62 -20.22
N GLU A 109 -8.86 -3.21 -21.10
CA GLU A 109 -8.79 -4.65 -21.31
C GLU A 109 -7.91 -5.27 -20.25
N ARG A 110 -8.38 -6.38 -19.65
CA ARG A 110 -7.63 -7.09 -18.62
C ARG A 110 -6.61 -8.03 -19.26
N ILE A 111 -5.33 -7.81 -18.96
CA ILE A 111 -4.20 -8.58 -19.46
C ILE A 111 -3.56 -9.34 -18.29
N LYS A 112 -3.27 -10.61 -18.52
CA LYS A 112 -2.59 -11.49 -17.55
C LYS A 112 -1.34 -12.05 -18.19
N LEU A 113 -0.18 -11.79 -17.56
CA LEU A 113 1.14 -12.18 -18.03
C LEU A 113 1.86 -13.00 -16.96
N SER A 114 2.79 -13.84 -17.39
CA SER A 114 3.66 -14.62 -16.52
C SER A 114 5.07 -14.66 -17.09
N LYS A 115 6.07 -14.65 -16.20
CA LYS A 115 7.49 -14.81 -16.54
C LYS A 115 8.16 -15.71 -15.53
N GLU A 116 8.93 -16.69 -15.99
CA GLU A 116 9.86 -17.43 -15.14
C GLU A 116 11.05 -16.56 -14.77
N ILE A 117 11.42 -16.56 -13.49
CA ILE A 117 12.56 -15.79 -12.97
C ILE A 117 13.49 -16.72 -12.17
N SER A 118 14.73 -16.29 -11.96
CA SER A 118 15.66 -17.00 -11.06
C SER A 118 15.42 -16.62 -9.60
N THR A 119 15.92 -17.46 -8.68
CA THR A 119 15.92 -17.13 -7.24
C THR A 119 16.67 -15.83 -6.95
N ASP A 120 17.78 -15.56 -7.66
CA ASP A 120 18.54 -14.31 -7.48
C ASP A 120 17.73 -13.09 -7.91
N GLU A 121 16.99 -13.21 -9.02
CA GLU A 121 16.07 -12.18 -9.49
C GLU A 121 14.92 -11.96 -8.51
N PHE A 122 14.41 -13.02 -7.88
CA PHE A 122 13.43 -12.92 -6.79
C PHE A 122 13.99 -12.17 -5.57
N LEU A 123 15.22 -12.47 -5.15
CA LEU A 123 15.84 -11.82 -3.98
C LEU A 123 16.09 -10.32 -4.20
N ASN A 124 16.20 -9.88 -5.46
CA ASN A 124 16.28 -8.46 -5.80
C ASN A 124 15.02 -7.66 -5.42
N PHE A 125 13.91 -8.29 -5.01
CA PHE A 125 12.73 -7.57 -4.50
C PHE A 125 12.78 -7.26 -3.00
N ASN A 126 13.80 -7.76 -2.27
CA ASN A 126 13.91 -7.54 -0.83
C ASN A 126 14.08 -6.06 -0.43
N TYR A 127 14.44 -5.16 -1.35
CA TYR A 127 14.48 -3.72 -1.03
C TYR A 127 13.09 -3.15 -0.73
N LEU A 128 12.01 -3.77 -1.25
CA LEU A 128 10.63 -3.28 -1.06
C LEU A 128 10.16 -3.41 0.40
N SER A 129 10.77 -4.28 1.20
CA SER A 129 10.47 -4.43 2.63
C SER A 129 11.25 -3.48 3.53
N GLN A 130 12.24 -2.74 3.01
CA GLN A 130 13.19 -2.00 3.87
C GLN A 130 12.89 -0.50 4.02
N THR A 131 12.17 0.11 3.08
CA THR A 131 12.14 1.58 2.98
C THR A 131 10.76 2.19 2.89
N GLY A 132 9.71 1.39 2.71
CA GLY A 132 8.38 1.94 2.58
C GLY A 132 7.72 2.26 3.92
N MET A 133 6.64 3.03 3.83
CA MET A 133 5.86 3.41 5.00
C MET A 133 5.02 2.23 5.47
N GLU A 134 5.35 1.66 6.62
CA GLU A 134 4.50 0.66 7.28
C GLU A 134 3.15 1.28 7.63
N ILE A 135 2.09 0.71 7.06
CA ILE A 135 0.71 1.00 7.37
C ILE A 135 0.00 -0.30 7.77
N PHE A 136 -0.91 -0.18 8.73
CA PHE A 136 -1.80 -1.26 9.11
C PHE A 136 -2.98 -1.28 8.14
N ASP A 137 -3.23 -2.45 7.56
CA ASP A 137 -4.46 -2.71 6.81
C ASP A 137 -5.55 -3.25 7.74
N PHE A 138 -6.60 -2.45 7.95
CA PHE A 138 -7.77 -2.83 8.74
C PHE A 138 -8.93 -3.36 7.89
N GLY A 139 -8.72 -3.57 6.59
CA GLY A 139 -9.69 -4.11 5.63
C GLY A 139 -10.56 -3.05 4.96
N ASN A 140 -11.02 -2.05 5.71
CA ASN A 140 -11.84 -0.94 5.19
C ASN A 140 -11.12 0.43 5.22
N ILE A 141 -10.04 0.55 5.98
CA ILE A 141 -9.20 1.74 6.08
C ILE A 141 -7.75 1.34 6.30
N TYR A 142 -6.83 2.21 5.90
CA TYR A 142 -5.41 2.11 6.25
C TYR A 142 -5.10 3.02 7.42
N GLY A 143 -4.18 2.63 8.30
CA GLY A 143 -3.74 3.50 9.39
C GLY A 143 -2.26 3.38 9.71
N LYS A 144 -1.67 4.50 10.15
CA LYS A 144 -0.29 4.57 10.62
C LYS A 144 -0.26 5.16 12.00
N GLY A 145 0.45 4.51 12.91
CA GLY A 145 0.70 5.00 14.25
C GLY A 145 1.28 3.89 15.13
N ASN A 146 1.16 4.03 16.45
CA ASN A 146 1.74 3.08 17.38
C ASN A 146 0.66 2.37 18.21
N PHE A 147 0.87 1.08 18.43
CA PHE A 147 0.11 0.30 19.41
C PHE A 147 0.90 0.18 20.72
N ARG A 148 0.17 0.14 21.84
CA ARG A 148 0.70 -0.27 23.14
C ARG A 148 0.03 -1.57 23.57
N LYS A 149 0.82 -2.49 24.11
CA LYS A 149 0.31 -3.73 24.72
C LYS A 149 -0.20 -3.46 26.13
N ALA A 150 -1.28 -4.10 26.50
CA ALA A 150 -1.78 -4.17 27.86
C ALA A 150 -2.40 -5.54 28.11
N LYS A 151 -2.74 -5.79 29.36
CA LYS A 151 -3.34 -7.05 29.80
C LYS A 151 -4.53 -6.75 30.69
N TYR A 152 -5.55 -7.58 30.62
CA TYR A 152 -6.61 -7.63 31.61
C TYR A 152 -6.75 -9.06 32.13
N ILE A 153 -7.38 -9.19 33.29
CA ILE A 153 -7.60 -10.47 33.94
C ILE A 153 -9.07 -10.79 33.83
N GLU A 154 -9.40 -11.87 33.15
CA GLU A 154 -10.73 -12.45 33.17
C GLU A 154 -10.80 -13.50 34.28
N CYS A 155 -11.71 -13.29 35.23
CA CYS A 155 -12.03 -14.31 36.23
C CYS A 155 -13.11 -15.20 35.63
N GLY A 156 -12.75 -16.43 35.25
CA GLY A 156 -13.68 -17.52 34.98
C GLY A 156 -13.50 -18.62 36.03
N ILE A 157 -13.77 -19.88 35.66
CA ILE A 157 -13.41 -21.06 36.50
C ILE A 157 -11.90 -21.06 36.83
N PHE A 158 -11.09 -20.59 35.88
CA PHE A 158 -9.67 -20.33 36.06
C PHE A 158 -9.38 -18.87 35.69
N ARG A 159 -8.43 -18.25 36.41
CA ARG A 159 -7.95 -16.90 36.11
C ARG A 159 -7.16 -16.93 34.80
N GLN A 160 -7.58 -16.13 33.82
CA GLN A 160 -6.89 -16.00 32.53
C GLN A 160 -6.39 -14.56 32.35
N GLU A 161 -5.14 -14.42 31.94
CA GLU A 161 -4.56 -13.13 31.57
C GLU A 161 -4.64 -13.00 30.05
N ILE A 162 -5.35 -11.98 29.57
CA ILE A 162 -5.59 -11.76 28.14
C ILE A 162 -4.78 -10.53 27.69
N ASP A 163 -3.83 -10.77 26.79
CA ASP A 163 -3.08 -9.72 26.10
C ASP A 163 -3.97 -9.02 25.06
N TYR A 164 -3.87 -7.70 25.00
CA TYR A 164 -4.48 -6.90 23.94
C TYR A 164 -3.62 -5.70 23.57
N LYS A 165 -3.93 -5.09 22.43
CA LYS A 165 -3.29 -3.88 21.92
C LYS A 165 -4.31 -2.77 21.79
N TYR A 166 -3.88 -1.54 22.05
CA TYR A 166 -4.66 -0.32 21.83
C TYR A 166 -3.77 0.74 21.17
N LYS A 167 -4.38 1.60 20.36
CA LYS A 167 -3.70 2.68 19.62
C LYS A 167 -3.30 3.80 20.59
N VAL A 168 -2.10 4.34 20.42
CA VAL A 168 -1.54 5.43 21.24
C VAL A 168 -0.88 6.49 20.37
N GLY A 169 -0.85 7.73 20.86
CA GLY A 169 -0.14 8.84 20.23
C GLY A 169 -0.76 9.27 18.89
N LYS A 170 0.08 9.83 18.01
CA LYS A 170 -0.34 10.36 16.72
C LYS A 170 -0.63 9.25 15.71
N TRP A 171 -1.73 9.41 15.00
CA TRP A 171 -2.20 8.51 13.95
C TRP A 171 -2.62 9.28 12.71
N LYS A 172 -2.46 8.63 11.56
CA LYS A 172 -3.04 9.04 10.27
C LYS A 172 -3.82 7.88 9.70
N PHE A 173 -4.95 8.17 9.06
CA PHE A 173 -5.81 7.19 8.42
C PHE A 173 -6.11 7.59 6.98
N TRP A 174 -6.16 6.60 6.10
CA TRP A 174 -6.49 6.77 4.69
C TRP A 174 -7.63 5.84 4.29
N ASP A 175 -8.42 6.27 3.31
CA ASP A 175 -9.36 5.39 2.62
C ASP A 175 -8.63 4.38 1.72
N LEU A 176 -9.40 3.48 1.09
CA LEU A 176 -8.86 2.48 0.17
C LEU A 176 -8.25 3.08 -1.12
N LYS A 177 -8.63 4.33 -1.45
CA LYS A 177 -8.06 5.11 -2.57
C LYS A 177 -6.79 5.87 -2.17
N ARG A 178 -6.39 5.81 -0.89
CA ARG A 178 -5.28 6.51 -0.25
C ARG A 178 -5.46 8.00 -0.09
N ASN A 179 -6.70 8.49 -0.08
CA ASN A 179 -6.98 9.83 0.37
C ASN A 179 -6.85 9.86 1.90
N LEU A 180 -6.16 10.87 2.43
CA LEU A 180 -6.10 11.08 3.87
C LEU A 180 -7.51 11.39 4.36
N ILE A 181 -8.04 10.63 5.31
CA ILE A 181 -9.41 10.81 5.83
C ILE A 181 -9.43 11.34 7.26
N ALA A 182 -8.38 11.09 8.03
CA ALA A 182 -8.25 11.61 9.38
C ALA A 182 -6.79 11.62 9.84
N GLU A 183 -6.42 12.61 10.63
CA GLU A 183 -5.19 12.61 11.42
C GLU A 183 -5.40 13.24 12.80
N GLY A 184 -4.69 12.74 13.80
CA GLY A 184 -4.87 13.22 15.16
C GLY A 184 -4.12 12.40 16.19
N GLU A 185 -4.41 12.66 17.46
CA GLU A 185 -3.79 11.95 18.58
C GLU A 185 -4.86 11.22 19.42
N PHE A 186 -4.68 9.91 19.62
CA PHE A 186 -5.58 9.14 20.46
C PHE A 186 -5.36 9.50 21.93
N GLU A 187 -6.47 9.75 22.63
CA GLU A 187 -6.50 9.74 24.09
C GLU A 187 -6.80 8.34 24.61
N ILE A 188 -6.31 8.05 25.81
CA ILE A 188 -6.54 6.75 26.44
C ILE A 188 -7.61 6.92 27.50
N ASP A 189 -8.74 6.26 27.26
CA ASP A 189 -9.81 6.12 28.22
C ASP A 189 -9.76 4.72 28.84
N SER A 190 -10.47 4.53 29.95
CA SER A 190 -10.62 3.22 30.60
C SER A 190 -12.10 2.91 30.79
N ALA A 191 -12.56 1.81 30.22
CA ALA A 191 -13.93 1.34 30.38
C ALA A 191 -13.97 0.13 31.32
N LEU A 192 -14.98 0.10 32.20
CA LEU A 192 -15.31 -1.07 32.97
C LEU A 192 -15.97 -2.10 32.04
N ALA A 193 -15.35 -3.26 31.90
CA ALA A 193 -15.93 -4.41 31.22
C ALA A 193 -16.46 -5.38 32.27
N ILE A 194 -17.74 -5.72 32.16
CA ILE A 194 -18.40 -6.68 33.04
C ILE A 194 -17.96 -8.07 32.61
N GLY A 195 -17.19 -8.75 33.45
CA GLY A 195 -16.65 -10.07 33.15
C GLY A 195 -17.73 -11.14 33.22
N ARG A 196 -17.72 -12.07 32.27
CA ARG A 196 -18.70 -13.17 32.22
C ARG A 196 -18.53 -14.20 33.34
N GLY A 197 -17.41 -14.20 34.07
CA GLY A 197 -17.13 -15.12 35.17
C GLY A 197 -16.97 -14.44 36.54
N GLY A 198 -17.56 -13.26 36.73
CA GLY A 198 -17.84 -12.72 38.07
C GLY A 198 -16.83 -11.72 38.63
N CYS A 199 -15.87 -11.23 37.83
CA CYS A 199 -15.11 -10.04 38.18
C CYS A 199 -15.14 -9.03 37.04
N ASP A 200 -15.34 -7.76 37.40
CA ASP A 200 -15.21 -6.67 36.46
C ASP A 200 -13.73 -6.30 36.28
N TYR A 201 -13.37 -5.88 35.08
CA TYR A 201 -12.01 -5.47 34.77
C TYR A 201 -12.00 -4.20 33.93
N MET A 202 -10.95 -3.39 34.11
CA MET A 202 -10.77 -2.16 33.34
C MET A 202 -9.99 -2.46 32.05
N VAL A 203 -10.53 -2.04 30.92
CA VAL A 203 -9.85 -2.09 29.62
C VAL A 203 -9.50 -0.69 29.14
N LYS A 204 -8.26 -0.51 28.66
CA LYS A 204 -7.82 0.73 28.04
C LYS A 204 -8.32 0.78 26.61
N MET A 205 -8.92 1.89 26.24
CA MET A 205 -9.49 2.11 24.91
C MET A 205 -8.91 3.38 24.31
N SER A 206 -8.64 3.32 23.00
CA SER A 206 -8.23 4.48 22.22
C SER A 206 -9.47 5.30 21.87
N LYS A 207 -9.48 6.56 22.26
CA LYS A 207 -10.60 7.48 22.06
C LYS A 207 -10.21 8.70 21.23
N VAL A 208 -11.11 9.07 20.33
CA VAL A 208 -11.03 10.26 19.50
C VAL A 208 -11.73 11.38 20.22
N LYS A 209 -10.99 12.43 20.56
CA LYS A 209 -11.55 13.69 21.05
C LYS A 209 -11.49 14.73 19.93
N GLY A 210 -12.61 15.41 19.69
CA GLY A 210 -12.80 16.23 18.49
C GLY A 210 -11.84 17.41 18.33
N ASP A 211 -11.20 17.86 19.41
CA ASP A 211 -10.20 18.93 19.42
C ASP A 211 -8.78 18.45 19.04
N LYS A 212 -8.52 17.14 19.07
CA LYS A 212 -7.22 16.52 18.75
C LYS A 212 -7.20 15.83 17.39
N TRP A 213 -8.28 15.92 16.64
CA TRP A 213 -8.47 15.21 15.40
C TRP A 213 -8.98 16.13 14.30
N ILE A 214 -8.37 16.01 13.13
CA ILE A 214 -8.77 16.65 11.90
C ILE A 214 -9.29 15.56 10.97
N PHE A 215 -10.43 15.81 10.34
CA PHE A 215 -11.04 14.92 9.37
C PHE A 215 -11.10 15.61 8.02
N TYR A 216 -11.03 14.83 6.96
CA TYR A 216 -11.03 15.35 5.59
C TYR A 216 -12.15 14.72 4.77
N ASP A 217 -12.70 15.50 3.85
CA ASP A 217 -13.59 14.99 2.80
C ASP A 217 -12.79 14.39 1.61
N GLU A 218 -13.50 13.92 0.59
CA GLU A 218 -12.90 13.35 -0.62
C GLU A 218 -12.02 14.34 -1.42
N ASN A 219 -12.17 15.64 -1.20
CA ASN A 219 -11.40 16.69 -1.83
C ASN A 219 -10.22 17.17 -0.95
N GLY A 220 -9.99 16.51 0.20
CA GLY A 220 -8.96 16.88 1.16
C GLY A 220 -9.28 18.13 1.98
N LYS A 221 -10.54 18.59 1.99
CA LYS A 221 -10.96 19.74 2.79
C LYS A 221 -11.29 19.29 4.21
N GLU A 222 -10.89 20.09 5.19
CA GLU A 222 -11.23 19.83 6.59
C GLU A 222 -12.74 19.86 6.83
N ILE A 223 -13.23 18.82 7.51
CA ILE A 223 -14.62 18.64 7.92
C ILE A 223 -14.70 18.26 9.39
N LYS A 224 -15.91 18.34 9.95
CA LYS A 224 -16.20 17.73 11.24
C LYS A 224 -16.35 16.22 11.05
N GLY A 225 -15.61 15.44 11.84
CA GLY A 225 -15.71 13.98 11.82
C GLY A 225 -17.12 13.48 12.11
N THR A 226 -17.61 12.58 11.27
CA THR A 226 -18.90 11.91 11.50
C THR A 226 -18.77 10.83 12.58
N ILE A 227 -19.89 10.45 13.19
CA ILE A 227 -19.93 9.36 14.17
C ILE A 227 -19.38 8.06 13.55
N GLU A 228 -19.72 7.80 12.29
CA GLU A 228 -19.24 6.62 11.56
C GLU A 228 -17.73 6.64 11.34
N GLN A 229 -17.16 7.77 10.90
CA GLN A 229 -15.71 7.92 10.73
C GLN A 229 -14.98 7.69 12.05
N ILE A 230 -15.46 8.33 13.13
CA ILE A 230 -14.91 8.17 14.49
C ILE A 230 -14.98 6.71 14.93
N TYR A 231 -16.14 6.08 14.74
CA TYR A 231 -16.35 4.68 15.10
C TYR A 231 -15.38 3.75 14.35
N ASN A 232 -15.20 3.96 13.05
CA ASN A 232 -14.30 3.17 12.21
C ASN A 232 -12.84 3.30 12.67
N ILE A 233 -12.36 4.53 12.92
CA ILE A 233 -10.97 4.72 13.37
C ILE A 233 -10.74 4.25 14.81
N GLU A 234 -11.71 4.35 15.71
CA GLU A 234 -11.59 3.80 17.07
C GLU A 234 -11.55 2.26 17.05
N ASN A 235 -12.43 1.63 16.26
CA ASN A 235 -12.64 0.18 16.26
C ASN A 235 -11.82 -0.60 15.23
N ALA A 236 -11.00 0.05 14.41
CA ALA A 236 -10.01 -0.61 13.57
C ALA A 236 -9.06 -1.48 14.43
N LYS A 237 -9.14 -2.81 14.27
CA LYS A 237 -8.38 -3.78 15.09
C LYS A 237 -7.38 -4.56 14.23
N TYR A 238 -6.19 -4.75 14.79
CA TYR A 238 -5.15 -5.61 14.23
C TYR A 238 -5.37 -7.04 14.69
#